data_AF-A0A368U3W0-F1
#
_entry.id   AF-A0A368U3W0-F1
#
_cell.length_a   1.000
_cell.length_b   1.000
_cell.length_c   1.000
_cell.angle_alpha   90.00
_cell.angle_beta   90.00
_cell.angle_gamma   90.00
#
_symmetry.space_group_name_H-M   'P 1'
#
loop_
_entity.id
_entity.type
_entity.pdbx_description
1 polymer ?
#
loop_
_entity_poly.entity_id
_entity_poly.type
_entity_poly.pdbx_seq_one_letter_code
_entity_poly.pdbx_strand_id
1 'polypeptide(L)' 'MADIAMVFHWGPSDMDPMPLDELMDWRERARQRHEAKPKR' A
#
# COMPACT_ATOMS: atom_id res chain seq x y z
N MET A 1 -2.60 4.04 4.48
CA MET A 1 -2.18 5.02 3.46
C MET A 1 -0.67 5.06 3.34
N ALA A 2 0.08 5.41 4.40
CA ALA A 2 1.55 5.50 4.36
C ALA A 2 2.26 4.18 3.96
N ASP A 3 1.72 3.03 4.35
CA ASP A 3 2.28 1.71 4.01
C ASP A 3 2.25 1.45 2.49
N ILE A 4 1.15 1.84 1.83
CA ILE A 4 0.98 1.69 0.37
C ILE A 4 1.88 2.68 -0.36
N ALA A 5 1.92 3.94 0.11
CA ALA A 5 2.80 4.97 -0.43
C ALA A 5 4.28 4.54 -0.39
N MET A 6 4.71 3.90 0.69
CA MET A 6 6.10 3.47 0.87
C MET A 6 6.42 2.18 0.10
N VAL A 7 5.46 1.25 -0.04
CA VAL A 7 5.67 -0.02 -0.77
C VAL A 7 5.57 0.18 -2.29
N PHE A 8 4.66 1.04 -2.75
CA PHE A 8 4.35 1.24 -4.17
C PHE A 8 4.80 2.60 -4.73
N HIS A 9 5.35 3.48 -3.90
CA HIS A 9 5.76 4.85 -4.27
C HIS A 9 4.62 5.69 -4.87
N TRP A 10 3.37 5.36 -4.51
CA TRP A 10 2.18 6.05 -4.99
C TRP A 10 2.03 7.43 -4.36
N GLY A 11 1.74 8.41 -5.20
CA GLY A 11 1.46 9.78 -4.79
C GLY A 11 -0.02 9.99 -4.43
N PRO A 12 -0.37 11.17 -3.89
CA PRO A 12 -1.77 11.53 -3.61
C PRO A 12 -2.66 11.40 -4.85
N SER A 13 -2.16 11.77 -6.03
CA SER A 13 -2.89 11.67 -7.30
C SER A 13 -3.19 10.25 -7.76
N ASP A 14 -2.44 9.26 -7.27
CA ASP A 14 -2.72 7.85 -7.55
C ASP A 14 -3.80 7.31 -6.60
N MET A 15 -3.85 7.82 -5.36
CA MET A 15 -4.85 7.40 -4.35
C MET A 15 -6.19 8.13 -4.47
N ASP A 16 -6.18 9.38 -4.93
CA ASP A 16 -7.37 10.23 -5.08
C ASP A 16 -8.46 9.65 -6.02
N PRO A 17 -8.13 9.03 -7.17
CA PRO A 17 -9.13 8.38 -8.02
C PRO A 17 -9.56 6.99 -7.52
N MET A 18 -8.86 6.39 -6.55
CA MET A 18 -9.16 5.04 -6.08
C MET A 18 -10.20 5.05 -4.95
N PRO A 19 -11.22 4.19 -5.00
CA PRO A 19 -12.17 4.02 -3.91
C PRO A 19 -11.49 3.46 -2.66
N LEU A 20 -12.05 3.79 -1.49
CA LEU A 20 -11.47 3.41 -0.19
C LEU A 20 -11.33 1.89 -0.02
N ASP A 21 -12.26 1.12 -0.59
CA ASP A 21 -12.26 -0.34 -0.55
C ASP A 21 -11.02 -0.92 -1.28
N GLU A 22 -10.68 -0.35 -2.43
CA GLU A 22 -9.49 -0.74 -3.21
C GLU A 22 -8.21 -0.34 -2.47
N LEU A 23 -8.19 0.84 -1.84
CA LEU A 23 -7.08 1.26 -0.98
C LEU A 23 -6.88 0.33 0.22
N MET A 24 -7.96 -0.18 0.84
CA MET A 24 -7.89 -1.15 1.93
C MET A 24 -7.27 -2.47 1.48
N ASP A 25 -7.67 -2.99 0.30
CA ASP A 25 -7.11 -4.20 -0.29
C ASP A 25 -5.61 -4.06 -0.61
N TRP A 26 -5.22 -2.92 -1.20
CA TRP A 26 -3.80 -2.62 -1.45
C TRP A 26 -3.00 -2.48 -0.15
N ARG A 27 -3.63 -1.99 0.91
CA ARG A 27 -3.00 -1.89 2.24
C ARG A 27 -2.67 -3.24 2.81
N GLU A 28 -3.59 -4.20 2.70
CA GLU A 28 -3.37 -5.56 3.19
C GLU A 28 -2.28 -6.27 2.36
N ARG A 29 -2.27 -6.08 1.04
CA ARG A 29 -1.18 -6.59 0.16
C ARG A 29 0.18 -5.97 0.51
N ALA A 30 0.22 -4.66 0.77
CA ALA A 30 1.44 -3.97 1.19
C ALA A 30 1.96 -4.53 2.52
N ARG A 31 1.06 -4.74 3.49
CA ARG A 31 1.39 -5.34 4.80
C ARG A 31 1.97 -6.73 4.65
N GLN A 32 1.31 -7.62 3.89
CA GLN A 32 1.79 -8.97 3.63
C GLN A 32 3.18 -8.97 2.98
N ARG A 33 3.44 -8.06 2.04
CA ARG A 33 4.76 -7.92 1.39
C ARG A 33 5.83 -7.36 2.33
N HIS A 34 5.46 -6.47 3.24
CA HIS A 34 6.36 -5.90 4.23
C HIS A 34 6.73 -6.93 5.31
N GLU A 35 5.75 -7.71 5.80
CA GLU A 35 5.98 -8.84 6.71
C GLU A 35 6.76 -9.99 6.04
N ALA A 36 6.54 -10.22 4.73
CA ALA A 36 7.25 -11.24 3.97
C ALA A 36 8.70 -10.87 3.60
N LYS A 37 9.15 -9.62 3.79
CA LYS A 37 10.58 -9.28 3.71
C LYS A 37 11.25 -9.72 5.01
N PRO A 38 12.01 -10.83 5.02
CA PRO A 38 12.66 -11.29 6.23
C PRO A 38 13.78 -10.31 6.60
N LYS A 39 13.87 -9.99 7.89
CA LYS A 39 15.02 -9.34 8.51
C LYS A 39 16.29 -10.10 8.08
N ARG A 40 17.12 -9.48 7.22
CA ARG A 40 18.52 -9.87 7.03
C ARG A 40 19.37 -9.18 8.08
#